data_AF-A0A429BPV9-F1
#
_entry.id   AF-A0A429BPV9-F1
#
_cell.length_a   1.000
_cell.length_b   1.000
_cell.length_c   1.000
_cell.angle_alpha   90.00
_cell.angle_beta   90.00
_cell.angle_gamma   90.00
#
_symmetry.space_group_name_H-M   'P 1'
#
loop_
_entity.id
_entity.type
_entity.pdbx_description
1 polymer ?
#
loop_
_entity_poly.entity_id
_entity_poly.type
_entity_poly.pdbx_seq_one_letter_code
_entity_poly.pdbx_strand_id
1 'polypeptide(L)'
;MRRLLAIGALLGCYPLLLASALWPAPLLFGLVAVVSYGVEFAAGRTADGVTDLLSRMHLGVTLRFAARETAALLLVARVSGADSPWFVALAAGLFALHGARAAHSGLAIRLRQTLSSMPVTTRNIDVSALRIPKMPPPFLGGHRGVRFLGLDALPVLGATFGAAAGAAGAGVALLLASAGVLALLPYVRRTRPLGDRARVLEVVGEQVRAYDPEVILYFSGATAAAYQARMWLPTLERIGRRAIVVLRERGMARHLETTTLPMVCIPSSADLMSFRALSGAKLCLYVSNVGRNVHMLRIPTLRSVFLNHGDSDKEASFNPFSRVYDEVWVAGPAGRDRYRRARVGVRDENIHEVGRPQLEGISTEGPKLPYRTVLYAPTWEGWNDDLFHTSLITMGPRIVRALLEHDPPLRIIYKPHPLTGHRDKSATRAHRRIVAMIEAAELAKSKARHPSSSGDAPEIRHLIVTGQRPHLYDCFNECDLLISDISSVVADFLASEKPYAVTNVAGLPERGFHERYPSTEAGVLIGEDLAALAGFLDGEDTLARARIKLRSYLLGPEYPDALTRFDAAVERVFSGS
;
A
#
# COMPACT_ATOMS: atom_id res chain seq x y z
N MET A 1 27.73 2.12 10.06
CA MET A 1 28.49 1.79 11.28
C MET A 1 27.89 0.63 12.09
N ARG A 2 26.67 0.73 12.65
CA ARG A 2 26.05 -0.36 13.46
C ARG A 2 25.98 -1.73 12.75
N ARG A 3 25.62 -1.77 11.46
CA ARG A 3 25.60 -3.00 10.64
C ARG A 3 26.99 -3.64 10.48
N LEU A 4 28.02 -2.84 10.26
CA LEU A 4 29.40 -3.30 10.09
C LEU A 4 29.98 -3.85 11.40
N LEU A 5 29.67 -3.20 12.53
CA LEU A 5 30.04 -3.68 13.86
C LEU A 5 29.38 -5.02 14.19
N ALA A 6 28.08 -5.17 13.88
CA ALA A 6 27.37 -6.43 14.07
C ALA A 6 27.94 -7.57 13.21
N ILE A 7 28.28 -7.28 11.94
CA ILE A 7 28.93 -8.24 11.05
C ILE A 7 30.33 -8.62 11.54
N GLY A 8 31.16 -7.64 11.92
CA GLY A 8 32.50 -7.87 12.44
C GLY A 8 32.50 -8.71 13.72
N ALA A 9 31.63 -8.36 14.67
CA ALA A 9 31.46 -9.13 15.91
C ALA A 9 30.98 -10.56 15.65
N LEU A 10 30.01 -10.75 14.73
CA LEU A 10 29.49 -12.08 14.41
C LEU A 10 30.53 -12.94 13.70
N LEU A 11 31.23 -12.40 12.70
CA LEU A 11 32.23 -13.13 11.93
C LEU A 11 33.50 -13.42 12.75
N GLY A 12 33.89 -12.51 13.65
CA GLY A 12 35.01 -12.71 14.57
C GLY A 12 34.83 -13.86 15.55
N CYS A 13 33.58 -14.23 15.85
CA CYS A 13 33.31 -15.37 16.76
C CYS A 13 33.70 -16.72 16.14
N TYR A 14 33.59 -16.94 14.83
CA TYR A 14 33.81 -18.28 14.25
C TYR A 14 35.28 -18.72 14.26
N PRO A 15 36.28 -17.88 13.90
CA PRO A 15 37.68 -18.23 14.07
C PRO A 15 38.05 -18.50 15.54
N LEU A 16 37.49 -17.74 16.48
CA LEU A 16 37.71 -17.95 17.91
C LEU A 16 37.10 -19.26 18.42
N LEU A 17 35.89 -19.63 17.94
CA LEU A 17 35.29 -20.94 18.21
C LEU A 17 36.14 -22.08 17.65
N LEU A 18 36.65 -21.94 16.43
CA LEU A 18 37.52 -22.94 15.83
C LEU A 18 38.84 -23.09 16.59
N ALA A 19 39.49 -21.97 16.94
CA ALA A 19 40.74 -21.97 17.68
C ALA A 19 40.59 -22.60 19.08
N SER A 20 39.53 -22.26 19.81
CA SER A 20 39.22 -22.84 21.13
C SER A 20 38.74 -24.29 21.09
N ALA A 21 38.33 -24.80 19.92
CA ALA A 21 38.07 -26.22 19.70
C ALA A 21 39.35 -26.99 19.33
N LEU A 22 40.21 -26.42 18.47
CA LEU A 22 41.51 -27.01 18.08
C LEU A 22 42.48 -27.09 19.26
N TRP A 23 42.57 -26.00 20.02
CA TRP A 23 43.20 -25.94 21.32
C TRP A 23 42.11 -26.17 22.36
N PRO A 24 41.88 -27.41 22.84
CA PRO A 24 40.66 -27.81 23.53
C PRO A 24 40.48 -27.05 24.85
N ALA A 25 39.85 -25.88 24.77
CA ALA A 25 39.64 -24.94 25.87
C ALA A 25 38.13 -24.74 26.06
N PRO A 26 37.44 -25.67 26.77
CA PRO A 26 35.98 -25.73 26.79
C PRO A 26 35.31 -24.48 27.38
N LEU A 27 35.93 -23.86 28.40
CA LEU A 27 35.43 -22.63 29.00
C LEU A 27 35.49 -21.44 28.04
N LEU A 28 36.61 -21.28 27.32
CA LEU A 28 36.78 -20.24 26.31
C LEU A 28 35.81 -20.46 25.15
N PHE A 29 35.69 -21.70 24.68
CA PHE A 29 34.73 -22.08 23.64
C PHE A 29 33.29 -21.69 24.05
N GLY A 30 32.89 -22.03 25.27
CA GLY A 30 31.57 -21.72 25.80
C GLY A 30 31.28 -20.23 25.85
N LEU A 31 32.23 -19.43 26.32
CA LEU A 31 32.09 -17.97 26.36
C LEU A 31 31.92 -17.39 24.94
N VAL A 32 32.75 -17.82 23.98
CA VAL A 32 32.65 -17.37 22.59
C VAL A 32 31.34 -17.86 21.94
N ALA A 33 30.87 -19.06 22.27
CA ALA A 33 29.60 -19.60 21.77
C ALA A 33 28.41 -18.77 22.26
N VAL A 34 28.36 -18.44 23.55
CA VAL A 34 27.32 -17.56 24.13
C VAL A 34 27.32 -16.19 23.45
N VAL A 35 28.49 -15.58 23.28
CA VAL A 35 28.63 -14.30 22.56
C VAL A 35 28.14 -14.43 21.11
N SER A 36 28.51 -15.50 20.40
CA SER A 36 28.10 -15.76 19.03
C SER A 36 26.57 -15.84 18.87
N TYR A 37 25.88 -16.55 19.77
CA TYR A 37 24.40 -16.61 19.77
C TYR A 37 23.76 -15.26 20.14
N GLY A 38 24.33 -14.55 21.13
CA GLY A 38 23.85 -13.24 21.56
C GLY A 38 23.94 -12.20 20.44
N VAL A 39 25.06 -12.15 19.72
CA VAL A 39 25.26 -11.26 18.57
C VAL A 39 24.32 -11.64 17.42
N GLU A 40 24.15 -12.93 17.11
CA GLU A 40 23.21 -13.39 16.08
C GLU A 40 21.76 -12.94 16.40
N PHE A 41 21.33 -13.08 17.65
CA PHE A 41 20.01 -12.66 18.09
C PHE A 41 19.82 -11.13 18.08
N ALA A 42 20.83 -10.38 18.52
CA ALA A 42 20.81 -8.91 18.50
C ALA A 42 20.81 -8.36 17.06
N ALA A 43 21.63 -8.94 16.17
CA ALA A 43 21.71 -8.55 14.76
C ALA A 43 20.36 -8.74 14.04
N GLY A 44 19.64 -9.83 14.35
CA GLY A 44 18.31 -10.09 13.81
C GLY A 44 17.22 -9.11 14.25
N ARG A 45 17.43 -8.32 15.32
CA ARG A 45 16.47 -7.32 15.81
C ARG A 45 16.84 -5.88 15.50
N THR A 46 18.13 -5.57 15.45
CA THR A 46 18.62 -4.18 15.45
C THR A 46 19.20 -3.74 14.11
N ALA A 47 19.47 -4.69 13.21
CA ALA A 47 20.20 -4.45 11.98
C ALA A 47 19.51 -5.12 10.78
N ASP A 48 18.42 -4.50 10.31
CA ASP A 48 17.67 -4.94 9.14
C ASP A 48 18.60 -5.21 7.95
N GLY A 49 18.42 -6.36 7.29
CA GLY A 49 19.15 -6.74 6.09
C GLY A 49 20.54 -7.37 6.31
N VAL A 50 21.09 -7.42 7.55
CA VAL A 50 22.38 -8.09 7.80
C VAL A 50 22.34 -9.58 7.44
N THR A 51 21.26 -10.26 7.81
CA THR A 51 21.07 -11.67 7.46
C THR A 51 20.98 -11.91 5.95
N ASP A 52 20.35 -10.99 5.21
CA ASP A 52 20.23 -11.08 3.74
C ASP A 52 21.59 -10.87 3.08
N LEU A 53 22.33 -9.85 3.52
CA LEU A 53 23.69 -9.56 3.05
C LEU A 53 24.64 -10.73 3.25
N LEU A 54 24.68 -11.30 4.47
CA LEU A 54 25.52 -12.46 4.77
C LEU A 54 25.13 -13.69 3.95
N SER A 55 23.83 -13.88 3.68
CA SER A 55 23.37 -14.97 2.82
C SER A 55 23.84 -14.81 1.37
N ARG A 56 23.92 -13.58 0.86
CA ARG A 56 24.50 -13.29 -0.48
C ARG A 56 26.00 -13.54 -0.54
N MET A 57 26.70 -13.40 0.59
CA MET A 57 28.13 -13.71 0.74
C MET A 57 28.40 -15.19 1.06
N HIS A 58 27.45 -16.09 0.77
CA HIS A 58 27.51 -17.51 1.11
C HIS A 58 27.61 -17.86 2.61
N LEU A 59 27.60 -16.87 3.50
CA LEU A 59 27.60 -17.01 4.95
C LEU A 59 26.18 -16.98 5.48
N GLY A 60 25.27 -17.75 4.87
CA GLY A 60 23.87 -17.82 5.28
C GLY A 60 23.66 -18.33 6.72
N VAL A 61 22.46 -18.13 7.27
CA VAL A 61 22.14 -18.53 8.66
C VAL A 61 22.45 -20.01 8.89
N THR A 62 22.07 -20.90 7.97
CA THR A 62 22.31 -22.35 8.12
C THR A 62 23.79 -22.69 8.24
N LEU A 63 24.65 -22.09 7.42
CA LEU A 63 26.10 -22.34 7.46
C LEU A 63 26.73 -21.87 8.77
N ARG A 64 26.27 -20.72 9.28
CA ARG A 64 26.74 -20.16 10.56
C ARG A 64 26.43 -21.07 11.74
N PHE A 65 25.24 -21.68 11.76
CA PHE A 65 24.86 -22.66 12.78
C PHE A 65 25.65 -23.96 12.62
N ALA A 66 25.77 -24.48 11.38
CA ALA A 66 26.61 -25.65 11.10
C ALA A 66 28.08 -25.45 11.51
N ALA A 67 28.63 -24.23 11.36
CA ALA A 67 29.98 -23.92 11.82
C ALA A 67 30.14 -24.05 13.34
N ARG A 68 29.14 -23.64 14.14
CA ARG A 68 29.14 -23.82 15.60
C ARG A 68 29.07 -25.28 15.99
N GLU A 69 28.17 -26.03 15.34
CA GLU A 69 27.99 -27.47 15.55
C GLU A 69 29.27 -28.26 15.20
N THR A 70 29.91 -27.95 14.06
CA THR A 70 31.20 -28.56 13.68
C THR A 70 32.31 -28.23 14.67
N ALA A 71 32.40 -26.98 15.14
CA ALA A 71 33.38 -26.60 16.14
C ALA A 71 33.14 -27.29 17.50
N ALA A 72 31.87 -27.50 17.89
CA ALA A 72 31.51 -28.25 19.09
C ALA A 72 31.88 -29.74 18.98
N LEU A 73 31.63 -30.37 17.82
CA LEU A 73 32.07 -31.73 17.54
C LEU A 73 33.59 -31.86 17.61
N LEU A 74 34.31 -30.89 17.02
CA LEU A 74 35.77 -30.84 17.09
C LEU A 74 36.27 -30.72 18.53
N LEU A 75 35.68 -29.84 19.34
CA LEU A 75 36.02 -29.70 20.76
C LEU A 75 35.85 -31.03 21.50
N VAL A 76 34.69 -31.69 21.33
CA VAL A 76 34.40 -32.97 22.00
C VAL A 76 35.34 -34.07 21.51
N ALA A 77 35.64 -34.15 20.22
CA ALA A 77 36.61 -35.10 19.68
C ALA A 77 38.01 -34.91 20.29
N ARG A 78 38.42 -33.66 20.52
CA ARG A 78 39.73 -33.33 21.11
C ARG A 78 39.79 -33.53 22.62
N VAL A 79 38.68 -33.35 23.34
CA VAL A 79 38.61 -33.48 24.81
C VAL A 79 38.31 -34.91 25.25
N SER A 80 37.41 -35.61 24.56
CA SER A 80 36.87 -36.91 24.98
C SER A 80 37.22 -38.07 24.05
N GLY A 81 37.89 -37.80 22.92
CA GLY A 81 38.23 -38.79 21.91
C GLY A 81 37.07 -39.08 20.93
N ALA A 82 37.42 -39.28 19.66
CA ALA A 82 36.44 -39.58 18.61
C ALA A 82 35.79 -40.97 18.77
N ASP A 83 36.47 -41.90 19.45
CA ASP A 83 35.95 -43.26 19.71
C ASP A 83 34.93 -43.30 20.86
N SER A 84 34.66 -42.17 21.52
CA SER A 84 33.69 -42.10 22.61
C SER A 84 32.26 -42.36 22.12
N PRO A 85 31.48 -43.25 22.76
CA PRO A 85 30.08 -43.45 22.40
C PRO A 85 29.25 -42.16 22.54
N TRP A 86 29.66 -41.25 23.43
CA TRP A 86 29.02 -39.94 23.60
C TRP A 86 29.33 -38.97 22.46
N PHE A 87 30.51 -39.04 21.86
CA PHE A 87 30.82 -38.29 20.64
C PHE A 87 29.92 -38.74 19.48
N VAL A 88 29.79 -40.06 19.29
CA VAL A 88 28.89 -40.64 18.29
C VAL A 88 27.44 -40.22 18.53
N ALA A 89 26.97 -40.26 19.78
CA ALA A 89 25.63 -39.83 20.16
C ALA A 89 25.38 -38.34 19.89
N LEU A 90 26.35 -37.47 20.18
CA LEU A 90 26.29 -36.03 19.86
C LEU A 90 26.21 -35.81 18.33
N ALA A 91 27.08 -36.46 17.56
CA ALA A 91 27.09 -36.34 16.10
C ALA A 91 25.78 -36.83 15.46
N ALA A 92 25.30 -38.01 15.87
CA ALA A 92 24.02 -38.55 15.43
C ALA A 92 22.84 -37.66 15.84
N GLY A 93 22.86 -37.12 17.06
CA GLY A 93 21.84 -36.22 17.59
C GLY A 93 21.77 -34.89 16.81
N LEU A 94 22.92 -34.28 16.50
CA LEU A 94 23.00 -33.07 15.66
C LEU A 94 22.49 -33.34 14.24
N PHE A 95 22.85 -34.48 13.64
CA PHE A 95 22.33 -34.88 12.33
C PHE A 95 20.80 -35.07 12.36
N ALA A 96 20.29 -35.79 13.36
CA ALA A 96 18.85 -35.98 13.54
C ALA A 96 18.10 -34.66 13.76
N LEU A 97 18.71 -33.72 14.49
CA LEU A 97 18.18 -32.38 14.71
C LEU A 97 17.99 -31.61 13.39
N HIS A 98 18.92 -31.74 12.43
CA HIS A 98 18.75 -31.19 11.08
C HIS A 98 17.60 -31.82 10.31
N GLY A 99 17.41 -33.14 10.42
CA GLY A 99 16.25 -33.84 9.88
C GLY A 99 14.92 -33.29 10.43
N ALA A 100 14.84 -33.12 11.75
CA ALA A 100 13.67 -32.54 12.42
C ALA A 100 13.43 -31.07 12.00
N ARG A 101 14.49 -30.26 11.89
CA ARG A 101 14.41 -28.87 11.39
C ARG A 101 13.93 -28.79 9.94
N ALA A 102 14.40 -29.69 9.08
CA ALA A 102 13.98 -29.78 7.69
C ALA A 102 12.50 -30.16 7.60
N ALA A 103 12.05 -31.17 8.36
CA ALA A 103 10.64 -31.56 8.44
C ALA A 103 9.76 -30.41 8.93
N HIS A 104 10.15 -29.73 10.02
CA HIS A 104 9.44 -28.58 10.55
C HIS A 104 9.32 -27.45 9.51
N SER A 105 10.44 -27.11 8.86
CA SER A 105 10.48 -26.06 7.83
C SER A 105 9.62 -26.42 6.62
N GLY A 106 9.67 -27.68 6.17
CA GLY A 106 8.83 -28.21 5.11
C GLY A 106 7.34 -28.11 5.43
N LEU A 107 6.94 -28.49 6.65
CA LEU A 107 5.55 -28.35 7.12
C LEU A 107 5.11 -26.88 7.17
N ALA A 108 5.95 -25.98 7.71
CA ALA A 108 5.64 -24.56 7.80
C ALA A 108 5.56 -23.89 6.42
N ILE A 109 6.43 -24.28 5.48
CA ILE A 109 6.38 -23.84 4.08
C ILE A 109 5.10 -24.36 3.41
N ARG A 110 4.79 -25.65 3.54
CA ARG A 110 3.57 -26.25 2.99
C ARG A 110 2.32 -25.54 3.54
N LEU A 111 2.25 -25.28 4.84
CA LEU A 111 1.16 -24.54 5.47
C LEU A 111 0.96 -23.18 4.81
N ARG A 112 2.03 -22.38 4.76
CA ARG A 112 1.99 -21.03 4.17
C ARG A 112 1.65 -21.04 2.69
N GLN A 113 2.26 -21.94 1.91
CA GLN A 113 1.99 -22.10 0.49
C GLN A 113 0.53 -22.45 0.23
N THR A 114 -0.07 -23.32 1.05
CA THR A 114 -1.49 -23.72 0.88
C THR A 114 -2.42 -22.54 1.11
N LEU A 115 -2.20 -21.81 2.21
CA LEU A 115 -3.02 -20.65 2.56
C LEU A 115 -2.83 -19.50 1.57
N SER A 116 -1.60 -19.31 1.07
CA SER A 116 -1.32 -18.25 0.10
C SER A 116 -1.72 -18.62 -1.32
N SER A 117 -1.89 -19.91 -1.66
CA SER A 117 -2.25 -20.40 -2.99
C SER A 117 -3.76 -20.60 -3.21
N MET A 118 -4.59 -20.35 -2.18
CA MET A 118 -6.05 -20.42 -2.29
C MET A 118 -6.55 -19.68 -3.54
N PRO A 119 -7.50 -20.29 -4.30
CA PRO A 119 -7.97 -19.75 -5.58
C PRO A 119 -8.70 -18.41 -5.41
N VAL A 120 -9.34 -18.21 -4.27
CA VAL A 120 -10.07 -17.00 -3.91
C VAL A 120 -9.77 -16.59 -2.47
N THR A 121 -9.68 -15.29 -2.22
CA THR A 121 -9.69 -14.72 -0.87
C THR A 121 -10.85 -13.74 -0.75
N THR A 122 -11.50 -13.70 0.41
CA THR A 122 -12.72 -12.91 0.59
C THR A 122 -12.57 -11.85 1.68
N ARG A 123 -13.48 -10.87 1.68
CA ARG A 123 -13.75 -9.94 2.77
C ARG A 123 -15.27 -9.77 2.86
N ASN A 124 -15.82 -9.69 4.07
CA ASN A 124 -17.26 -9.57 4.31
C ASN A 124 -18.13 -10.66 3.63
N ILE A 125 -17.58 -11.88 3.52
CA ILE A 125 -18.29 -13.06 3.04
C ILE A 125 -18.01 -14.17 4.05
N ASP A 126 -19.05 -14.84 4.53
CA ASP A 126 -18.89 -15.94 5.47
C ASP A 126 -18.25 -17.15 4.77
N VAL A 127 -17.01 -17.46 5.15
CA VAL A 127 -16.29 -18.64 4.65
C VAL A 127 -15.99 -19.64 5.77
N SER A 128 -16.77 -19.60 6.86
CA SER A 128 -16.66 -20.50 8.00
C SER A 128 -16.72 -21.98 7.61
N ALA A 129 -17.50 -22.30 6.57
CA ALA A 129 -17.60 -23.63 5.97
C ALA A 129 -16.25 -24.19 5.46
N LEU A 130 -15.30 -23.33 5.07
CA LEU A 130 -13.95 -23.73 4.66
C LEU A 130 -13.07 -24.17 5.84
N ARG A 131 -13.47 -23.87 7.10
CA ARG A 131 -12.74 -24.20 8.33
C ARG A 131 -11.25 -23.82 8.25
N ILE A 132 -10.96 -22.63 7.73
CA ILE A 132 -9.59 -22.13 7.56
C ILE A 132 -8.90 -22.11 8.94
N PRO A 133 -7.78 -22.83 9.12
CA PRO A 133 -7.15 -22.92 10.43
C PRO A 133 -6.55 -21.58 10.85
N LYS A 134 -6.63 -21.28 12.15
CA LYS A 134 -5.87 -20.16 12.74
C LYS A 134 -4.37 -20.39 12.50
N MET A 135 -3.63 -19.30 12.27
CA MET A 135 -2.18 -19.37 12.14
C MET A 135 -1.56 -19.94 13.43
N PRO A 136 -0.55 -20.81 13.32
CA PRO A 136 0.15 -21.29 14.50
C PRO A 136 0.81 -20.12 15.24
N PRO A 137 0.95 -20.21 16.57
CA PRO A 137 1.66 -19.20 17.37
C PRO A 137 3.01 -18.81 16.76
N PRO A 138 3.45 -17.54 16.92
CA PRO A 138 4.70 -17.06 16.31
C PRO A 138 5.96 -17.87 16.67
N PHE A 139 5.96 -18.59 17.80
CA PHE A 139 7.06 -19.47 18.19
C PHE A 139 7.12 -20.79 17.39
N LEU A 140 5.98 -21.28 16.90
CA LEU A 140 5.89 -22.45 16.00
C LEU A 140 6.00 -22.05 14.52
N GLY A 141 5.42 -20.90 14.14
CA GLY A 141 5.33 -20.47 12.73
C GLY A 141 6.33 -19.41 12.27
N GLY A 142 7.22 -18.94 13.16
CA GLY A 142 8.03 -17.74 12.98
C GLY A 142 8.87 -17.67 11.70
N HIS A 143 9.17 -16.44 11.27
CA HIS A 143 9.89 -16.11 10.05
C HIS A 143 11.16 -16.97 9.87
N ARG A 144 11.22 -17.71 8.75
CA ARG A 144 12.39 -18.48 8.27
C ARG A 144 12.96 -19.55 9.22
N GLY A 145 12.24 -19.99 10.25
CA GLY A 145 12.71 -21.08 11.13
C GLY A 145 13.90 -20.71 12.03
N VAL A 146 14.29 -19.42 12.10
CA VAL A 146 15.47 -18.95 12.86
C VAL A 146 15.39 -19.30 14.35
N ARG A 147 14.18 -19.41 14.91
CA ARG A 147 13.98 -19.85 16.31
C ARG A 147 14.25 -21.34 16.52
N PHE A 148 13.98 -22.18 15.52
CA PHE A 148 14.33 -23.61 15.55
C PHE A 148 15.82 -23.86 15.31
N LEU A 149 16.49 -22.91 14.65
CA LEU A 149 17.94 -22.95 14.53
C LEU A 149 18.58 -22.81 15.91
N GLY A 150 18.09 -21.94 16.79
CA GLY A 150 18.61 -21.76 18.16
C GLY A 150 18.59 -22.99 19.09
N LEU A 151 17.97 -24.11 18.69
CA LEU A 151 17.99 -25.35 19.48
C LEU A 151 19.38 -26.02 19.52
N ASP A 152 20.30 -25.72 18.60
CA ASP A 152 21.69 -26.21 18.66
C ASP A 152 22.51 -25.59 19.78
N ALA A 153 22.05 -24.47 20.36
CA ALA A 153 22.71 -23.90 21.53
C ALA A 153 22.79 -24.93 22.67
N LEU A 154 21.81 -25.83 22.79
CA LEU A 154 21.82 -26.89 23.82
C LEU A 154 22.99 -27.88 23.64
N PRO A 155 23.17 -28.56 22.49
CA PRO A 155 24.35 -29.41 22.29
C PRO A 155 25.68 -28.63 22.21
N VAL A 156 25.70 -27.44 21.61
CA VAL A 156 26.93 -26.65 21.45
C VAL A 156 27.44 -26.12 22.79
N LEU A 157 26.56 -25.63 23.67
CA LEU A 157 26.94 -25.24 25.02
C LEU A 157 27.11 -26.46 25.93
N GLY A 158 26.34 -27.54 25.75
CA GLY A 158 26.56 -28.79 26.47
C GLY A 158 27.95 -29.37 26.24
N ALA A 159 28.49 -29.25 25.02
CA ALA A 159 29.83 -29.69 24.65
C ALA A 159 30.95 -29.03 25.49
N THR A 160 30.72 -27.84 26.06
CA THR A 160 31.69 -27.17 26.95
C THR A 160 31.87 -27.90 28.28
N PHE A 161 30.86 -28.68 28.67
CA PHE A 161 30.84 -29.49 29.89
C PHE A 161 31.16 -30.97 29.63
N GLY A 162 31.54 -31.31 28.39
CA GLY A 162 31.98 -32.66 27.99
C GLY A 162 31.02 -33.39 27.06
N ALA A 163 31.47 -34.54 26.53
CA ALA A 163 30.76 -35.30 25.50
C ALA A 163 29.35 -35.73 25.93
N ALA A 164 29.18 -36.21 27.16
CA ALA A 164 27.87 -36.65 27.67
C ALA A 164 26.89 -35.48 27.81
N ALA A 165 27.34 -34.32 28.29
CA ALA A 165 26.52 -33.11 28.39
C ALA A 165 26.14 -32.57 27.00
N GLY A 166 27.06 -32.61 26.04
CA GLY A 166 26.76 -32.29 24.63
C GLY A 166 25.71 -33.23 24.04
N ALA A 167 25.87 -34.55 24.22
CA ALA A 167 24.92 -35.55 23.73
C ALA A 167 23.53 -35.41 24.40
N ALA A 168 23.48 -35.15 25.70
CA ALA A 168 22.24 -34.86 26.41
C ALA A 168 21.57 -33.58 25.86
N GLY A 169 22.35 -32.53 25.61
CA GLY A 169 21.89 -31.31 24.95
C GLY A 169 21.29 -31.57 23.56
N ALA A 170 21.92 -32.43 22.75
CA ALA A 170 21.40 -32.85 21.45
C ALA A 170 20.08 -33.62 21.58
N GLY A 171 19.98 -34.51 22.56
CA GLY A 171 18.75 -35.25 22.88
C GLY A 171 17.60 -34.31 23.23
N VAL A 172 17.81 -33.35 24.13
CA VAL A 172 16.80 -32.34 24.50
C VAL A 172 16.42 -31.47 23.29
N ALA A 173 17.40 -31.01 22.51
CA ALA A 173 17.16 -30.24 21.29
C ALA A 173 16.29 -31.01 20.28
N LEU A 174 16.59 -32.29 20.07
CA LEU A 174 15.85 -33.17 19.17
C LEU A 174 14.42 -33.42 19.67
N LEU A 175 14.22 -33.61 20.98
CA LEU A 175 12.90 -33.75 21.58
C LEU A 175 12.05 -32.49 21.36
N LEU A 176 12.62 -31.30 21.61
CA LEU A 176 11.94 -30.02 21.37
C LEU A 176 11.64 -29.80 19.89
N ALA A 177 12.59 -30.13 19.01
CA ALA A 177 12.39 -30.01 17.56
C ALA A 177 11.27 -30.94 17.06
N SER A 178 11.25 -32.18 17.55
CA SER A 178 10.23 -33.19 17.22
C SER A 178 8.86 -32.78 17.76
N ALA A 179 8.78 -32.28 18.99
CA ALA A 179 7.55 -31.71 19.55
C ALA A 179 7.03 -30.55 18.69
N GLY A 180 7.93 -29.70 18.19
CA GLY A 180 7.65 -28.66 17.21
C GLY A 180 7.03 -29.16 15.90
N VAL A 181 7.62 -30.21 15.31
CA VAL A 181 7.10 -30.88 14.10
C VAL A 181 5.69 -31.42 14.37
N LEU A 182 5.51 -32.16 15.46
CA LEU A 182 4.22 -32.73 15.86
C LEU A 182 3.16 -31.65 16.10
N ALA A 183 3.54 -30.53 16.72
CA ALA A 183 2.66 -29.39 16.95
C ALA A 183 2.20 -28.69 15.65
N LEU A 184 2.98 -28.75 14.56
CA LEU A 184 2.59 -28.20 13.25
C LEU A 184 1.68 -29.12 12.44
N LEU A 185 1.75 -30.44 12.65
CA LEU A 185 0.97 -31.42 11.87
C LEU A 185 -0.53 -31.14 11.85
N PRO A 186 -1.21 -30.80 12.96
CA PRO A 186 -2.65 -30.49 12.95
C PRO A 186 -2.98 -29.30 12.03
N TYR A 187 -2.13 -28.27 11.99
CA TYR A 187 -2.35 -27.08 11.14
C TYR A 187 -2.27 -27.44 9.66
N VAL A 188 -1.25 -28.21 9.27
CA VAL A 188 -1.07 -28.67 7.88
C VAL A 188 -2.17 -29.64 7.46
N ARG A 189 -2.58 -30.55 8.36
CA ARG A 189 -3.69 -31.49 8.08
C ARG A 189 -5.01 -30.75 7.87
N ARG A 190 -5.29 -29.73 8.69
CA ARG A 190 -6.50 -28.89 8.57
C ARG A 190 -6.54 -28.06 7.28
N THR A 191 -5.41 -27.79 6.63
CA THR A 191 -5.41 -27.11 5.32
C THR A 191 -5.57 -28.05 4.13
N ARG A 192 -5.60 -29.39 4.31
CA ARG A 192 -5.77 -30.34 3.20
C ARG A 192 -7.02 -30.05 2.35
N PRO A 193 -8.21 -29.79 2.94
CA PRO A 193 -9.40 -29.48 2.15
C PRO A 193 -9.27 -28.19 1.31
N LEU A 194 -8.47 -27.24 1.77
CA LEU A 194 -8.22 -25.97 1.05
C LEU A 194 -7.38 -26.17 -0.22
N GLY A 195 -6.76 -27.36 -0.37
CA GLY A 195 -6.06 -27.74 -1.61
C GLY A 195 -7.01 -28.09 -2.75
N ASP A 196 -8.27 -28.46 -2.44
CA ASP A 196 -9.29 -28.66 -3.45
C ASP A 196 -9.82 -27.30 -3.93
N ARG A 197 -9.31 -26.86 -5.08
CA ARG A 197 -9.66 -25.56 -5.66
C ARG A 197 -11.14 -25.48 -6.00
N ALA A 198 -11.72 -26.55 -6.53
CA ALA A 198 -13.12 -26.58 -6.95
C ALA A 198 -14.03 -26.43 -5.74
N ARG A 199 -13.77 -27.17 -4.66
CA ARG A 199 -14.52 -27.04 -3.41
C ARG A 199 -14.42 -25.65 -2.80
N VAL A 200 -13.24 -25.04 -2.80
CA VAL A 200 -13.08 -23.67 -2.27
C VAL A 200 -13.89 -22.67 -3.08
N LEU A 201 -13.85 -22.75 -4.41
CA LEU A 201 -14.63 -21.89 -5.30
C LEU A 201 -16.14 -22.15 -5.15
N GLU A 202 -16.56 -23.41 -4.98
CA GLU A 202 -17.96 -23.78 -4.78
C GLU A 202 -18.53 -23.14 -3.50
N VAL A 203 -17.85 -23.32 -2.35
CA VAL A 203 -18.30 -22.77 -1.07
C VAL A 203 -18.38 -21.24 -1.09
N VAL A 204 -17.36 -20.58 -1.65
CA VAL A 204 -17.41 -19.11 -1.81
C VAL A 204 -18.51 -18.72 -2.79
N GLY A 205 -18.70 -19.50 -3.85
CA GLY A 205 -19.73 -19.28 -4.86
C GLY A 205 -21.15 -19.47 -4.32
N GLU A 206 -21.39 -20.37 -3.37
CA GLU A 206 -22.69 -20.50 -2.66
C GLU A 206 -23.04 -19.22 -1.92
N GLN A 207 -22.08 -18.64 -1.22
CA GLN A 207 -22.29 -17.42 -0.42
C GLN A 207 -22.50 -16.20 -1.32
N VAL A 208 -21.74 -16.09 -2.41
CA VAL A 208 -21.95 -15.04 -3.41
C VAL A 208 -23.32 -15.21 -4.09
N ARG A 209 -23.75 -16.44 -4.42
CA ARG A 209 -25.09 -16.69 -4.95
C ARG A 209 -26.20 -16.35 -3.97
N ALA A 210 -26.01 -16.63 -2.68
CA ALA A 210 -26.97 -16.29 -1.64
C ALA A 210 -27.09 -14.77 -1.44
N TYR A 211 -25.99 -14.01 -1.61
CA TYR A 211 -26.01 -12.55 -1.63
C TYR A 211 -26.68 -11.98 -2.90
N ASP A 212 -26.66 -12.73 -4.00
CA ASP A 212 -27.24 -12.38 -5.30
C ASP A 212 -26.85 -10.96 -5.77
N PRO A 213 -25.56 -10.72 -6.07
CA PRO A 213 -25.07 -9.40 -6.44
C PRO A 213 -25.60 -8.98 -7.81
N GLU A 214 -26.05 -7.73 -7.90
CA GLU A 214 -26.60 -7.11 -9.11
C GLU A 214 -25.54 -6.23 -9.81
N VAL A 215 -24.69 -5.57 -9.02
CA VAL A 215 -23.66 -4.63 -9.48
C VAL A 215 -22.28 -5.11 -9.07
N ILE A 216 -21.32 -5.09 -10.00
CA ILE A 216 -19.92 -5.46 -9.75
C ILE A 216 -19.06 -4.21 -9.85
N LEU A 217 -18.26 -3.91 -8.81
CA LEU A 217 -17.08 -3.06 -8.97
C LEU A 217 -15.87 -3.94 -9.27
N TYR A 218 -15.37 -3.89 -10.50
CA TYR A 218 -14.19 -4.64 -10.90
C TYR A 218 -12.94 -3.77 -10.80
N PHE A 219 -11.94 -4.25 -10.06
CA PHE A 219 -10.66 -3.55 -9.93
C PHE A 219 -9.47 -4.48 -10.06
N SER A 220 -8.49 -4.01 -10.82
CA SER A 220 -7.18 -4.64 -10.94
C SER A 220 -6.11 -3.57 -11.12
N GLY A 221 -4.96 -3.74 -10.45
CA GLY A 221 -3.86 -2.78 -10.53
C GLY A 221 -2.82 -2.97 -9.43
N ALA A 222 -1.79 -2.11 -9.44
CA ALA A 222 -0.80 -2.05 -8.37
C ALA A 222 -1.46 -1.59 -7.05
N THR A 223 -0.95 -2.05 -5.91
CA THR A 223 -1.49 -1.67 -4.58
C THR A 223 -1.45 -0.16 -4.33
N ALA A 224 -0.48 0.56 -4.92
CA ALA A 224 -0.41 2.01 -4.87
C ALA A 224 -1.61 2.71 -5.55
N ALA A 225 -2.31 2.03 -6.47
CA ALA A 225 -3.50 2.52 -7.16
C ALA A 225 -4.80 2.17 -6.43
N ALA A 226 -4.75 1.56 -5.24
CA ALA A 226 -5.96 1.16 -4.49
C ALA A 226 -6.93 2.32 -4.21
N TYR A 227 -6.44 3.57 -4.18
CA TYR A 227 -7.27 4.76 -4.01
C TYR A 227 -8.38 4.89 -5.07
N GLN A 228 -8.13 4.38 -6.29
CA GLN A 228 -9.06 4.47 -7.43
C GLN A 228 -10.35 3.69 -7.17
N ALA A 229 -10.26 2.48 -6.59
CA ALA A 229 -11.45 1.71 -6.19
C ALA A 229 -12.01 2.20 -4.85
N ARG A 230 -11.13 2.56 -3.91
CA ARG A 230 -11.49 2.98 -2.56
C ARG A 230 -12.48 4.14 -2.53
N MET A 231 -12.31 5.14 -3.39
CA MET A 231 -13.19 6.32 -3.42
C MET A 231 -14.63 6.00 -3.84
N TRP A 232 -14.86 4.87 -4.52
CA TRP A 232 -16.20 4.47 -4.96
C TRP A 232 -16.94 3.56 -3.96
N LEU A 233 -16.25 3.02 -2.94
CA LEU A 233 -16.88 2.10 -1.98
C LEU A 233 -18.06 2.74 -1.23
N PRO A 234 -17.96 3.96 -0.66
CA PRO A 234 -19.08 4.57 0.06
C PRO A 234 -20.28 4.86 -0.84
N THR A 235 -20.05 5.17 -2.12
CA THR A 235 -21.12 5.34 -3.10
C THR A 235 -21.88 4.02 -3.30
N LEU A 236 -21.16 2.92 -3.52
CA LEU A 236 -21.74 1.61 -3.77
C LEU A 236 -22.42 0.98 -2.56
N GLU A 237 -22.09 1.43 -1.35
CA GLU A 237 -22.81 1.04 -0.13
C GLU A 237 -24.20 1.67 -0.03
N ARG A 238 -24.46 2.76 -0.76
CA ARG A 238 -25.68 3.57 -0.64
C ARG A 238 -26.61 3.49 -1.86
N ILE A 239 -26.19 2.86 -2.95
CA ILE A 239 -27.08 2.62 -4.10
C ILE A 239 -28.17 1.63 -3.74
N GLY A 240 -29.29 1.66 -4.46
CA GLY A 240 -30.44 0.78 -4.23
C GLY A 240 -30.21 -0.70 -4.56
N ARG A 241 -29.05 -1.05 -5.14
CA ARG A 241 -28.73 -2.39 -5.68
C ARG A 241 -27.61 -3.07 -4.90
N ARG A 242 -27.66 -4.41 -4.83
CA ARG A 242 -26.64 -5.19 -4.14
C ARG A 242 -25.32 -5.20 -4.91
N ALA A 243 -24.30 -4.53 -4.37
CA ALA A 243 -22.98 -4.41 -4.99
C ALA A 243 -21.95 -5.40 -4.41
N ILE A 244 -21.05 -5.91 -5.25
CA ILE A 244 -19.90 -6.73 -4.86
C ILE A 244 -18.61 -6.20 -5.48
N VAL A 245 -17.50 -6.28 -4.74
CA VAL A 245 -16.18 -5.89 -5.26
C VAL A 245 -15.42 -7.13 -5.73
N VAL A 246 -14.96 -7.10 -6.98
CA VAL A 246 -14.15 -8.17 -7.59
C VAL A 246 -12.72 -7.66 -7.81
N LEU A 247 -11.77 -8.30 -7.14
CA LEU A 247 -10.34 -7.95 -7.18
C LEU A 247 -9.52 -9.03 -7.87
N ARG A 248 -8.35 -8.67 -8.41
CA ARG A 248 -7.43 -9.60 -9.08
C ARG A 248 -6.11 -9.80 -8.33
N GLU A 249 -5.69 -8.85 -7.51
CA GLU A 249 -4.40 -8.91 -6.82
C GLU A 249 -4.57 -9.32 -5.36
N ARG A 250 -3.89 -10.41 -4.97
CA ARG A 250 -3.87 -10.85 -3.56
C ARG A 250 -3.34 -9.73 -2.68
N GLY A 251 -4.02 -9.50 -1.56
CA GLY A 251 -3.67 -8.45 -0.62
C GLY A 251 -4.25 -7.07 -0.95
N MET A 252 -4.80 -6.85 -2.15
CA MET A 252 -5.43 -5.58 -2.52
C MET A 252 -6.53 -5.16 -1.52
N ALA A 253 -7.33 -6.12 -1.06
CA ALA A 253 -8.39 -5.87 -0.07
C ALA A 253 -7.90 -5.23 1.24
N ARG A 254 -6.62 -5.37 1.62
CA ARG A 254 -6.02 -4.74 2.81
C ARG A 254 -5.71 -3.25 2.59
N HIS A 255 -5.64 -2.81 1.34
CA HIS A 255 -5.42 -1.43 0.95
C HIS A 255 -6.72 -0.68 0.67
N LEU A 256 -7.85 -1.39 0.62
CA LEU A 256 -9.20 -0.83 0.61
C LEU A 256 -9.66 -0.61 2.05
N GLU A 257 -10.35 0.51 2.29
CA GLU A 257 -10.86 0.90 3.61
C GLU A 257 -11.84 -0.14 4.20
N THR A 258 -12.26 0.08 5.45
CA THR A 258 -13.42 -0.61 6.01
C THR A 258 -14.64 -0.29 5.18
N THR A 259 -15.25 -1.33 4.65
CA THR A 259 -16.50 -1.31 3.88
C THR A 259 -17.37 -2.45 4.37
N THR A 260 -18.68 -2.35 4.19
CA THR A 260 -19.65 -3.42 4.41
C THR A 260 -19.81 -4.31 3.18
N LEU A 261 -19.35 -3.85 2.00
CA LEU A 261 -19.53 -4.57 0.74
C LEU A 261 -18.81 -5.93 0.75
N PRO A 262 -19.44 -7.00 0.23
CA PRO A 262 -18.76 -8.26 0.00
C PRO A 262 -17.64 -8.08 -1.03
N MET A 263 -16.50 -8.73 -0.80
CA MET A 263 -15.38 -8.71 -1.73
C MET A 263 -14.86 -10.12 -2.01
N VAL A 264 -14.60 -10.39 -3.29
CA VAL A 264 -13.88 -11.59 -3.74
C VAL A 264 -12.63 -11.18 -4.52
N CYS A 265 -11.49 -11.78 -4.18
CA CYS A 265 -10.26 -11.64 -4.94
C CYS A 265 -9.94 -12.96 -5.63
N ILE A 266 -10.03 -12.99 -6.96
CA ILE A 266 -9.81 -14.19 -7.78
C ILE A 266 -8.62 -13.90 -8.73
N PRO A 267 -7.39 -14.31 -8.39
CA PRO A 267 -6.22 -13.95 -9.20
C PRO A 267 -6.18 -14.65 -10.56
N SER A 268 -6.56 -15.92 -10.62
CA SER A 268 -6.55 -16.73 -11.84
C SER A 268 -7.65 -16.26 -12.79
N SER A 269 -7.30 -16.06 -14.06
CA SER A 269 -8.28 -15.77 -15.11
C SER A 269 -9.21 -16.96 -15.33
N ALA A 270 -8.69 -18.18 -15.34
CA ALA A 270 -9.48 -19.40 -15.50
C ALA A 270 -10.51 -19.54 -14.38
N ASP A 271 -10.09 -19.34 -13.12
CA ASP A 271 -11.00 -19.44 -11.98
C ASP A 271 -12.09 -18.37 -12.07
N LEU A 272 -11.73 -17.10 -12.36
CA LEU A 272 -12.70 -16.01 -12.51
C LEU A 272 -13.71 -16.32 -13.63
N MET A 273 -13.24 -16.76 -14.79
CA MET A 273 -14.11 -17.09 -15.92
C MET A 273 -14.98 -18.32 -15.66
N SER A 274 -14.60 -19.20 -14.73
CA SER A 274 -15.40 -20.35 -14.31
C SER A 274 -16.34 -20.04 -13.13
N PHE A 275 -16.17 -18.90 -12.46
CA PHE A 275 -16.90 -18.54 -11.25
C PHE A 275 -18.30 -18.00 -11.57
N ARG A 276 -19.25 -18.92 -11.82
CA ARG A 276 -20.64 -18.64 -12.21
C ARG A 276 -21.48 -17.90 -11.16
N ALA A 277 -20.99 -17.77 -9.93
CA ALA A 277 -21.71 -17.07 -8.87
C ALA A 277 -21.92 -15.58 -9.15
N LEU A 278 -21.18 -15.00 -10.10
CA LEU A 278 -21.36 -13.61 -10.55
C LEU A 278 -22.34 -13.47 -11.72
N SER A 279 -22.90 -14.57 -12.24
CA SER A 279 -23.75 -14.54 -13.45
C SER A 279 -25.10 -13.83 -13.26
N GLY A 280 -25.54 -13.60 -12.03
CA GLY A 280 -26.76 -12.82 -11.73
C GLY A 280 -26.57 -11.31 -11.88
N ALA A 281 -25.33 -10.82 -11.85
CA ALA A 281 -25.05 -9.40 -12.01
C ALA A 281 -25.37 -8.95 -13.44
N LYS A 282 -25.84 -7.70 -13.56
CA LYS A 282 -26.15 -7.06 -14.85
C LYS A 282 -25.25 -5.88 -15.15
N LEU A 283 -24.61 -5.29 -14.15
CA LEU A 283 -23.78 -4.11 -14.29
C LEU A 283 -22.36 -4.38 -13.77
N CYS A 284 -21.34 -4.03 -14.56
CA CYS A 284 -19.95 -4.08 -14.15
C CYS A 284 -19.29 -2.70 -14.33
N LEU A 285 -18.87 -2.12 -13.21
CA LEU A 285 -18.25 -0.81 -13.08
C LEU A 285 -16.73 -0.94 -13.08
N TYR A 286 -16.06 -0.08 -13.85
CA TYR A 286 -14.60 -0.05 -14.00
C TYR A 286 -14.07 1.34 -13.67
N VAL A 287 -13.08 1.40 -12.77
CA VAL A 287 -12.49 2.66 -12.29
C VAL A 287 -11.11 2.95 -12.89
N SER A 288 -10.56 2.00 -13.65
CA SER A 288 -9.26 2.12 -14.31
C SER A 288 -9.20 1.28 -15.57
N ASN A 289 -8.39 1.72 -16.55
CA ASN A 289 -8.13 0.99 -17.79
C ASN A 289 -6.90 0.10 -17.64
N VAL A 290 -7.13 -1.19 -17.41
CA VAL A 290 -6.07 -2.19 -17.33
C VAL A 290 -6.39 -3.40 -18.21
N GLY A 291 -5.35 -4.06 -18.74
CA GLY A 291 -5.54 -5.20 -19.65
C GLY A 291 -6.35 -6.34 -19.05
N ARG A 292 -6.35 -6.51 -17.72
CA ARG A 292 -7.15 -7.53 -17.03
C ARG A 292 -8.66 -7.27 -17.07
N ASN A 293 -9.14 -6.09 -17.48
CA ASN A 293 -10.57 -5.81 -17.64
C ASN A 293 -11.22 -6.72 -18.69
N VAL A 294 -10.44 -7.20 -19.67
CA VAL A 294 -10.89 -8.11 -20.74
C VAL A 294 -11.63 -9.34 -20.24
N HIS A 295 -11.37 -9.80 -19.01
CA HIS A 295 -12.04 -10.99 -18.47
C HIS A 295 -13.53 -10.74 -18.22
N MET A 296 -13.88 -9.62 -17.59
CA MET A 296 -15.28 -9.28 -17.31
C MET A 296 -15.99 -8.71 -18.56
N LEU A 297 -15.25 -7.99 -19.42
CA LEU A 297 -15.78 -7.45 -20.69
C LEU A 297 -16.26 -8.53 -21.68
N ARG A 298 -15.85 -9.79 -21.48
CA ARG A 298 -16.26 -10.93 -22.32
C ARG A 298 -17.61 -11.52 -21.94
N ILE A 299 -18.23 -11.07 -20.85
CA ILE A 299 -19.51 -11.60 -20.36
C ILE A 299 -20.64 -10.82 -21.04
N PRO A 300 -21.36 -11.40 -22.03
CA PRO A 300 -22.29 -10.63 -22.86
C PRO A 300 -23.52 -10.11 -22.10
N THR A 301 -23.84 -10.69 -20.94
CA THR A 301 -24.98 -10.28 -20.11
C THR A 301 -24.65 -9.11 -19.18
N LEU A 302 -23.38 -8.69 -19.08
CA LEU A 302 -22.97 -7.56 -18.27
C LEU A 302 -22.92 -6.29 -19.12
N ARG A 303 -23.64 -5.26 -18.67
CA ARG A 303 -23.38 -3.89 -19.12
C ARG A 303 -22.08 -3.41 -18.48
N SER A 304 -21.12 -3.06 -19.32
CA SER A 304 -19.80 -2.61 -18.90
C SER A 304 -19.73 -1.09 -18.90
N VAL A 305 -19.43 -0.50 -17.74
CA VAL A 305 -19.44 0.95 -17.53
C VAL A 305 -18.11 1.43 -17.00
N PHE A 306 -17.50 2.39 -17.70
CA PHE A 306 -16.29 3.07 -17.21
C PHE A 306 -16.64 4.32 -16.41
N LEU A 307 -16.25 4.30 -15.13
CA LEU A 307 -16.43 5.42 -14.19
C LEU A 307 -15.21 6.32 -14.07
N ASN A 308 -14.02 5.77 -14.39
CA ASN A 308 -12.74 6.38 -14.07
C ASN A 308 -12.54 6.59 -12.54
N HIS A 309 -11.50 7.33 -12.15
CA HIS A 309 -11.15 7.65 -10.75
C HIS A 309 -10.83 9.14 -10.56
N GLY A 310 -11.36 9.96 -11.46
CA GLY A 310 -11.12 11.39 -11.54
C GLY A 310 -11.43 11.88 -12.95
N ASP A 311 -12.18 12.97 -13.07
CA ASP A 311 -12.54 13.55 -14.36
C ASP A 311 -11.66 14.79 -14.60
N SER A 312 -10.63 14.65 -15.42
CA SER A 312 -9.60 15.70 -15.62
C SER A 312 -9.33 15.96 -17.09
N ASP A 313 -8.69 17.10 -17.37
CA ASP A 313 -8.31 17.50 -18.74
C ASP A 313 -7.12 16.71 -19.31
N LYS A 314 -6.54 15.78 -18.54
CA LYS A 314 -5.48 14.90 -19.05
C LYS A 314 -6.06 13.85 -20.00
N GLU A 315 -5.35 13.58 -21.09
CA GLU A 315 -5.71 12.57 -22.11
C GLU A 315 -6.01 11.19 -21.51
N ALA A 316 -5.38 10.86 -20.39
CA ALA A 316 -5.65 9.62 -19.65
C ALA A 316 -7.14 9.47 -19.26
N SER A 317 -7.89 10.57 -19.11
CA SER A 317 -9.32 10.55 -18.75
C SER A 317 -10.26 10.28 -19.93
N PHE A 318 -9.80 10.47 -21.18
CA PHE A 318 -10.61 10.39 -22.40
C PHE A 318 -9.88 9.73 -23.57
N ASN A 319 -9.29 8.56 -23.34
CA ASN A 319 -8.47 7.87 -24.35
C ASN A 319 -9.25 6.77 -25.13
N PRO A 320 -8.71 6.27 -26.27
CA PRO A 320 -9.38 5.27 -27.11
C PRO A 320 -9.69 3.93 -26.46
N PHE A 321 -9.13 3.61 -25.29
CA PHE A 321 -9.47 2.40 -24.54
C PHE A 321 -10.95 2.41 -24.15
N SER A 322 -11.53 3.58 -23.85
CA SER A 322 -12.91 3.68 -23.38
C SER A 322 -13.95 3.11 -24.35
N ARG A 323 -13.58 2.88 -25.62
CA ARG A 323 -14.42 2.19 -26.63
C ARG A 323 -14.76 0.74 -26.30
N VAL A 324 -14.02 0.09 -25.39
CA VAL A 324 -14.29 -1.31 -25.03
C VAL A 324 -15.48 -1.45 -24.08
N TYR A 325 -15.92 -0.36 -23.46
CA TYR A 325 -17.06 -0.34 -22.56
C TYR A 325 -18.32 0.00 -23.33
N ASP A 326 -19.45 -0.45 -22.80
CA ASP A 326 -20.74 -0.13 -23.38
C ASP A 326 -21.10 1.33 -23.12
N GLU A 327 -20.84 1.80 -21.91
CA GLU A 327 -21.09 3.17 -21.48
C GLU A 327 -19.87 3.78 -20.78
N VAL A 328 -19.75 5.10 -20.88
CA VAL A 328 -18.81 5.91 -20.10
C VAL A 328 -19.60 6.87 -19.25
N TRP A 329 -19.43 6.79 -17.94
CA TRP A 329 -20.10 7.69 -17.01
C TRP A 329 -19.13 8.78 -16.57
N VAL A 330 -19.52 10.02 -16.80
CA VAL A 330 -18.70 11.22 -16.58
C VAL A 330 -19.29 12.09 -15.48
N ALA A 331 -18.46 12.97 -14.92
CA ALA A 331 -18.86 13.87 -13.84
C ALA A 331 -19.95 14.86 -14.29
N GLY A 332 -19.83 15.39 -15.51
CA GLY A 332 -20.74 16.40 -16.02
C GLY A 332 -20.47 16.72 -17.49
N PRO A 333 -21.09 17.79 -18.02
CA PRO A 333 -20.99 18.17 -19.43
C PRO A 333 -19.57 18.26 -19.96
N ALA A 334 -18.62 18.74 -19.16
CA ALA A 334 -17.22 18.85 -19.55
C ALA A 334 -16.58 17.49 -19.89
N GLY A 335 -16.93 16.43 -19.16
CA GLY A 335 -16.45 15.08 -19.43
C GLY A 335 -16.96 14.58 -20.80
N ARG A 336 -18.23 14.82 -21.12
CA ARG A 336 -18.81 14.51 -22.44
C ARG A 336 -18.08 15.28 -23.55
N ASP A 337 -17.87 16.59 -23.36
CA ASP A 337 -17.18 17.42 -24.33
C ASP A 337 -15.73 17.00 -24.58
N ARG A 338 -15.01 16.51 -23.55
CA ARG A 338 -13.66 15.97 -23.72
C ARG A 338 -13.63 14.81 -24.71
N TYR A 339 -14.55 13.86 -24.60
CA TYR A 339 -14.67 12.75 -25.57
C TYR A 339 -15.03 13.25 -26.98
N ARG A 340 -15.95 14.21 -27.08
CA ARG A 340 -16.36 14.82 -28.35
C ARG A 340 -15.21 15.53 -29.06
N ARG A 341 -14.43 16.32 -28.33
CA ARG A 341 -13.24 17.03 -28.86
C ARG A 341 -12.12 16.07 -29.25
N ALA A 342 -11.85 15.08 -28.40
CA ALA A 342 -10.76 14.13 -28.62
C ALA A 342 -11.04 13.14 -29.76
N ARG A 343 -12.31 12.96 -30.17
CA ARG A 343 -12.73 12.10 -31.28
C ARG A 343 -12.16 10.68 -31.18
N VAL A 344 -12.08 10.15 -29.95
CA VAL A 344 -11.51 8.82 -29.67
C VAL A 344 -12.43 7.64 -30.02
N GLY A 345 -13.59 7.93 -30.62
CA GLY A 345 -14.54 6.95 -31.14
C GLY A 345 -15.52 6.37 -30.12
N VAL A 346 -15.65 6.98 -28.94
CA VAL A 346 -16.78 6.73 -28.03
C VAL A 346 -18.00 7.49 -28.55
N ARG A 347 -19.14 6.81 -28.66
CA ARG A 347 -20.38 7.40 -29.18
C ARG A 347 -21.04 8.28 -28.11
N ASP A 348 -21.58 9.42 -28.51
CA ASP A 348 -22.12 10.43 -27.56
C ASP A 348 -23.34 9.88 -26.79
N GLU A 349 -24.16 9.04 -27.42
CA GLU A 349 -25.30 8.37 -26.78
C GLU A 349 -24.90 7.38 -25.67
N ASN A 350 -23.64 6.91 -25.67
CA ASN A 350 -23.09 6.00 -24.66
C ASN A 350 -22.38 6.76 -23.52
N ILE A 351 -22.38 8.09 -23.55
CA ILE A 351 -21.81 8.92 -22.50
C ILE A 351 -22.94 9.42 -21.61
N HIS A 352 -22.83 9.18 -20.31
CA HIS A 352 -23.85 9.56 -19.33
C HIS A 352 -23.26 10.43 -18.24
N GLU A 353 -23.91 11.54 -17.94
CA GLU A 353 -23.48 12.50 -16.92
C GLU A 353 -24.12 12.12 -15.59
N VAL A 354 -23.31 11.56 -14.69
CA VAL A 354 -23.80 10.96 -13.43
C VAL A 354 -23.37 11.74 -12.20
N GLY A 355 -22.57 12.79 -12.36
CA GLY A 355 -22.03 13.51 -11.21
C GLY A 355 -20.86 12.78 -10.56
N ARG A 356 -20.51 13.27 -9.38
CA ARG A 356 -19.40 12.81 -8.56
C ARG A 356 -19.82 12.59 -7.11
N PRO A 357 -20.45 11.45 -6.79
CA PRO A 357 -20.97 11.19 -5.45
C PRO A 357 -19.88 11.13 -4.37
N GLN A 358 -18.60 11.01 -4.74
CA GLN A 358 -17.48 11.03 -3.79
C GLN A 358 -17.18 12.42 -3.24
N LEU A 359 -17.75 13.47 -3.86
CA LEU A 359 -17.56 14.87 -3.47
C LEU A 359 -18.59 15.34 -2.45
N GLU A 360 -19.53 14.47 -2.07
CA GLU A 360 -20.48 14.76 -0.99
C GLU A 360 -19.74 15.01 0.33
N GLY A 361 -20.20 16.01 1.09
CA GLY A 361 -19.56 16.42 2.33
C GLY A 361 -18.38 17.39 2.16
N ILE A 362 -18.05 17.79 0.94
CA ILE A 362 -17.14 18.93 0.71
C ILE A 362 -17.88 20.22 1.08
N SER A 363 -17.29 20.99 1.99
CA SER A 363 -17.79 22.28 2.45
C SER A 363 -17.38 23.39 1.50
N THR A 364 -18.33 24.28 1.21
CA THR A 364 -18.04 25.54 0.51
C THR A 364 -17.41 26.60 1.43
N GLU A 365 -17.54 26.41 2.74
CA GLU A 365 -16.88 27.23 3.75
C GLU A 365 -15.47 26.67 4.05
N GLY A 366 -14.52 27.57 4.34
CA GLY A 366 -13.22 27.21 4.90
C GLY A 366 -13.30 26.77 6.36
N PRO A 367 -12.18 26.37 7.00
CA PRO A 367 -12.17 25.84 8.37
C PRO A 367 -12.48 26.89 9.46
N LYS A 368 -12.82 28.14 9.11
CA LYS A 368 -13.14 29.26 10.01
C LYS A 368 -12.07 29.52 11.08
N LEU A 369 -10.80 29.30 10.71
CA LEU A 369 -9.65 29.58 11.56
C LEU A 369 -9.30 31.08 11.53
N PRO A 370 -8.64 31.63 12.57
CA PRO A 370 -8.22 33.02 12.60
C PRO A 370 -7.08 33.34 11.61
N TYR A 371 -6.68 32.36 10.79
CA TYR A 371 -5.63 32.45 9.79
C TYR A 371 -6.03 31.60 8.57
N ARG A 372 -5.52 31.96 7.39
CA ARG A 372 -5.79 31.19 6.15
C ARG A 372 -4.96 29.91 6.10
N THR A 373 -5.56 28.87 5.52
CA THR A 373 -4.93 27.58 5.27
C THR A 373 -4.81 27.29 3.78
N VAL A 374 -3.59 27.03 3.31
CA VAL A 374 -3.28 26.67 1.92
C VAL A 374 -3.02 25.17 1.82
N LEU A 375 -3.79 24.48 0.99
CA LEU A 375 -3.50 23.11 0.56
C LEU A 375 -2.60 23.16 -0.67
N TYR A 376 -1.38 22.65 -0.56
CA TYR A 376 -0.53 22.36 -1.71
C TYR A 376 -0.62 20.86 -2.05
N ALA A 377 -1.28 20.55 -3.16
CA ALA A 377 -1.53 19.18 -3.62
C ALA A 377 -0.99 18.96 -5.04
N PRO A 378 0.33 18.86 -5.24
CA PRO A 378 0.91 18.64 -6.55
C PRO A 378 0.66 17.22 -7.05
N THR A 379 0.59 17.06 -8.38
CA THR A 379 0.59 15.75 -9.03
C THR A 379 2.00 15.17 -9.13
N TRP A 380 2.08 13.96 -9.69
CA TRP A 380 3.32 13.22 -9.91
C TRP A 380 3.74 13.35 -11.38
N GLU A 381 4.90 12.78 -11.72
CA GLU A 381 5.63 12.97 -12.98
C GLU A 381 4.90 12.46 -14.24
N GLY A 382 3.73 11.83 -14.08
CA GLY A 382 2.96 11.21 -15.15
C GLY A 382 3.71 10.05 -15.81
N TRP A 383 3.10 9.53 -16.89
CA TRP A 383 3.66 8.41 -17.66
C TRP A 383 4.52 8.86 -18.85
N ASN A 384 4.45 10.13 -19.23
CA ASN A 384 5.19 10.72 -20.35
C ASN A 384 5.90 12.00 -19.90
N ASP A 385 6.72 12.58 -20.78
CA ASP A 385 7.53 13.78 -20.50
C ASP A 385 6.75 15.10 -20.65
N ASP A 386 5.43 15.08 -20.48
CA ASP A 386 4.64 16.31 -20.46
C ASP A 386 5.02 17.16 -19.23
N LEU A 387 5.53 18.36 -19.50
CA LEU A 387 5.95 19.34 -18.50
C LEU A 387 4.81 19.78 -17.57
N PHE A 388 3.56 19.57 -17.97
CA PHE A 388 2.37 19.88 -17.18
C PHE A 388 2.01 18.83 -16.12
N HIS A 389 2.79 17.76 -15.99
CA HIS A 389 2.46 16.70 -15.04
C HIS A 389 2.73 17.05 -13.59
N THR A 390 3.72 17.86 -13.26
CA THR A 390 3.99 18.19 -11.86
C THR A 390 4.78 19.48 -11.68
N SER A 391 4.31 20.37 -10.81
CA SER A 391 5.09 21.53 -10.35
C SER A 391 6.13 21.18 -9.31
N LEU A 392 6.06 19.96 -8.74
CA LEU A 392 6.81 19.59 -7.56
C LEU A 392 8.32 19.77 -7.76
N ILE A 393 8.83 19.47 -8.96
CA ILE A 393 10.26 19.50 -9.27
C ILE A 393 10.77 20.94 -9.43
N THR A 394 10.08 21.75 -10.24
CA THR A 394 10.53 23.09 -10.67
C THR A 394 10.11 24.20 -9.72
N MET A 395 8.88 24.14 -9.20
CA MET A 395 8.26 25.22 -8.44
C MET A 395 8.01 24.86 -6.97
N GLY A 396 7.75 23.59 -6.66
CA GLY A 396 7.27 23.15 -5.34
C GLY A 396 8.06 23.69 -4.15
N PRO A 397 9.40 23.56 -4.09
CA PRO A 397 10.18 24.12 -3.00
C PRO A 397 10.12 25.65 -2.88
N ARG A 398 9.95 26.37 -4.00
CA ARG A 398 9.83 27.84 -3.99
C ARG A 398 8.44 28.27 -3.53
N ILE A 399 7.38 27.57 -3.96
CA ILE A 399 6.01 27.78 -3.48
C ILE A 399 5.97 27.60 -1.96
N VAL A 400 6.44 26.45 -1.45
CA VAL A 400 6.38 26.16 -0.01
C VAL A 400 7.20 27.16 0.81
N ARG A 401 8.36 27.59 0.29
CA ARG A 401 9.15 28.65 0.93
C ARG A 401 8.35 29.95 1.04
N ALA A 402 7.77 30.42 -0.06
CA ALA A 402 6.97 31.65 -0.07
C ALA A 402 5.76 31.55 0.88
N LEU A 403 5.11 30.39 0.98
CA LEU A 403 4.03 30.16 1.94
C LEU A 403 4.49 30.19 3.40
N LEU A 404 5.70 29.68 3.69
CA LEU A 404 6.28 29.69 5.05
C LEU A 404 6.76 31.08 5.47
N GLU A 405 7.19 31.89 4.51
CA GLU A 405 7.71 33.25 4.71
C GLU A 405 6.60 34.33 4.63
N HIS A 406 5.35 33.92 4.39
CA HIS A 406 4.21 34.83 4.22
C HIS A 406 3.85 35.57 5.51
N ASP A 407 3.51 36.86 5.38
CA ASP A 407 3.00 37.71 6.45
C ASP A 407 1.70 38.39 5.99
N PRO A 408 0.55 38.18 6.66
CA PRO A 408 0.36 37.42 7.91
C PRO A 408 0.58 35.90 7.74
N PRO A 409 0.92 35.18 8.82
CA PRO A 409 1.28 33.77 8.72
C PRO A 409 0.12 32.87 8.26
N LEU A 410 0.44 31.91 7.39
CA LEU A 410 -0.50 30.94 6.83
C LEU A 410 -0.30 29.53 7.43
N ARG A 411 -1.36 28.72 7.49
CA ARG A 411 -1.26 27.27 7.68
C ARG A 411 -1.01 26.60 6.32
N ILE A 412 -0.17 25.57 6.30
CA ILE A 412 0.15 24.81 5.09
C ILE A 412 -0.25 23.37 5.31
N ILE A 413 -1.02 22.81 4.37
CA ILE A 413 -1.26 21.38 4.25
C ILE A 413 -0.57 20.92 2.98
N TYR A 414 0.50 20.12 3.10
CA TYR A 414 1.19 19.54 1.97
C TYR A 414 0.76 18.09 1.76
N LYS A 415 0.13 17.80 0.62
CA LYS A 415 -0.35 16.46 0.26
C LYS A 415 0.18 16.03 -1.12
N PRO A 416 1.36 15.38 -1.19
CA PRO A 416 1.90 14.89 -2.45
C PRO A 416 1.10 13.71 -3.01
N HIS A 417 1.16 13.54 -4.32
CA HIS A 417 0.55 12.38 -4.98
C HIS A 417 1.21 11.05 -4.53
N PRO A 418 0.47 9.94 -4.35
CA PRO A 418 1.04 8.66 -3.89
C PRO A 418 2.13 8.06 -4.79
N LEU A 419 2.12 8.41 -6.09
CA LEU A 419 3.12 7.97 -7.07
C LEU A 419 4.32 8.93 -7.21
N THR A 420 4.47 9.93 -6.33
CA THR A 420 5.58 10.88 -6.37
C THR A 420 6.93 10.16 -6.35
N GLY A 421 7.76 10.39 -7.37
CA GLY A 421 9.09 9.79 -7.49
C GLY A 421 9.12 8.37 -8.04
N HIS A 422 7.98 7.90 -8.57
CA HIS A 422 7.89 6.61 -9.22
C HIS A 422 8.72 6.56 -10.50
N ARG A 423 8.65 7.62 -11.32
CA ARG A 423 9.33 7.70 -12.63
C ARG A 423 10.63 8.50 -12.54
N ASP A 424 10.62 9.66 -11.87
CA ASP A 424 11.79 10.53 -11.74
C ASP A 424 12.16 10.78 -10.27
N LYS A 425 13.40 10.42 -9.92
CA LYS A 425 13.93 10.63 -8.56
C LYS A 425 14.13 12.10 -8.21
N SER A 426 14.13 13.01 -9.18
CA SER A 426 14.10 14.46 -8.92
C SER A 426 12.86 14.87 -8.12
N ALA A 427 11.69 14.27 -8.40
CA ALA A 427 10.46 14.48 -7.65
C ALA A 427 10.59 14.01 -6.20
N THR A 428 11.27 12.88 -5.96
CA THR A 428 11.60 12.42 -4.60
C THR A 428 12.51 13.42 -3.87
N ARG A 429 13.51 13.99 -4.56
CA ARG A 429 14.40 15.00 -3.95
C ARG A 429 13.64 16.26 -3.59
N ALA A 430 12.77 16.75 -4.48
CA ALA A 430 11.95 17.93 -4.24
C ALA A 430 10.94 17.71 -3.10
N HIS A 431 10.26 16.56 -3.08
CA HIS A 431 9.38 16.14 -1.98
C HIS A 431 10.10 16.17 -0.63
N ARG A 432 11.29 15.55 -0.53
CA ARG A 432 12.09 15.55 0.71
C ARG A 432 12.49 16.95 1.15
N ARG A 433 12.81 17.83 0.20
CA ARG A 433 13.15 19.22 0.48
C ARG A 433 11.96 19.97 1.07
N ILE A 434 10.76 19.79 0.52
CA ILE A 434 9.52 20.39 1.04
C ILE A 434 9.24 19.89 2.47
N VAL A 435 9.32 18.58 2.69
CA VAL A 435 9.15 17.98 4.03
C VAL A 435 10.13 18.61 5.02
N ALA A 436 11.42 18.67 4.67
CA ALA A 436 12.44 19.25 5.55
C ALA A 436 12.20 20.74 5.86
N MET A 437 11.72 21.53 4.90
CA MET A 437 11.40 22.95 5.14
C MET A 437 10.24 23.11 6.12
N ILE A 438 9.17 22.33 5.94
CA ILE A 438 7.99 22.37 6.83
C ILE A 438 8.39 21.90 8.24
N GLU A 439 9.12 20.79 8.36
CA GLU A 439 9.60 20.28 9.66
C GLU A 439 10.55 21.26 10.36
N ALA A 440 11.42 21.94 9.62
CA ALA A 440 12.31 22.95 10.18
C ALA A 440 11.54 24.17 10.72
N ALA A 441 10.50 24.62 10.00
CA ALA A 441 9.63 25.70 10.44
C ALA A 441 8.88 25.33 11.74
N GLU A 442 8.32 24.12 11.80
CA GLU A 442 7.66 23.60 13.01
C GLU A 442 8.63 23.47 14.20
N LEU A 443 9.85 22.99 13.97
CA LEU A 443 10.87 22.88 15.01
C LEU A 443 11.33 24.26 15.51
N ALA A 444 11.48 25.24 14.62
CA ALA A 444 11.86 26.59 14.99
C ALA A 444 10.79 27.24 15.88
N LYS A 445 9.50 27.10 15.53
CA LYS A 445 8.36 27.55 16.35
C LYS A 445 8.35 26.86 17.72
N SER A 446 8.61 25.56 17.77
CA SER A 446 8.66 24.81 19.04
C SER A 446 9.80 25.26 19.95
N LYS A 447 10.96 25.66 19.40
CA LYS A 447 12.10 26.17 20.18
C LYS A 447 11.91 27.62 20.64
N ALA A 448 11.22 28.44 19.84
CA ALA A 448 10.92 29.82 20.19
C ALA A 448 9.90 29.94 21.34
N ARG A 449 9.13 28.88 21.62
CA ARG A 449 8.27 28.81 22.82
C ARG A 449 9.10 28.60 24.08
N HIS A 450 9.41 29.69 24.77
CA HIS A 450 9.80 29.64 26.17
C HIS A 450 8.56 29.31 27.03
N PRO A 451 8.67 28.51 28.12
CA PRO A 451 7.54 28.18 28.99
C PRO A 451 6.80 29.40 29.60
N SER A 452 7.42 30.58 29.55
CA SER A 452 6.89 31.84 30.07
C SER A 452 6.24 32.75 29.02
N SER A 453 6.20 32.38 27.73
CA SER A 453 5.54 33.22 26.70
C SER A 453 4.05 32.85 26.57
N SER A 454 3.22 33.47 27.40
CA SER A 454 1.75 33.45 27.28
C SER A 454 1.28 34.47 26.23
N GLY A 455 1.65 34.26 24.96
CA GLY A 455 1.15 35.08 23.86
C GLY A 455 -0.18 34.53 23.34
N ASP A 456 -1.17 35.41 23.15
CA ASP A 456 -2.49 35.12 22.54
C ASP A 456 -2.44 34.80 21.03
N ALA A 457 -1.26 34.68 20.44
CA ALA A 457 -1.12 34.39 19.01
C ALA A 457 -1.61 32.96 18.71
N PRO A 458 -2.48 32.77 17.70
CA PRO A 458 -3.04 31.47 17.40
C PRO A 458 -1.94 30.47 17.00
N GLU A 459 -2.03 29.25 17.54
CA GLU A 459 -1.08 28.18 17.22
C GLU A 459 -1.30 27.68 15.78
N ILE A 460 -0.42 28.12 14.87
CA ILE A 460 -0.40 27.68 13.47
C ILE A 460 0.54 26.49 13.31
N ARG A 461 -0.05 25.32 13.06
CA ARG A 461 0.65 24.07 12.79
C ARG A 461 0.50 23.63 11.32
N HIS A 462 1.62 23.54 10.61
CA HIS A 462 1.67 22.99 9.27
C HIS A 462 1.50 21.45 9.30
N LEU A 463 0.96 20.87 8.22
CA LEU A 463 0.67 19.44 8.12
C LEU A 463 1.29 18.83 6.86
N ILE A 464 1.93 17.67 7.01
CA ILE A 464 2.43 16.84 5.91
C ILE A 464 1.58 15.57 5.84
N VAL A 465 0.90 15.35 4.71
CA VAL A 465 -0.03 14.23 4.53
C VAL A 465 0.53 13.25 3.49
N THR A 466 1.38 12.33 3.94
CA THR A 466 1.96 11.25 3.11
C THR A 466 1.31 9.88 3.33
N GLY A 467 0.50 9.75 4.39
CA GLY A 467 -0.21 8.53 4.75
C GLY A 467 -1.55 8.35 4.01
N GLN A 468 -2.26 7.28 4.37
CA GLN A 468 -3.61 7.03 3.85
C GLN A 468 -4.65 8.02 4.37
N ARG A 469 -4.38 8.64 5.53
CA ARG A 469 -5.22 9.64 6.20
C ARG A 469 -4.40 10.86 6.63
N PRO A 470 -5.00 12.06 6.69
CA PRO A 470 -6.34 12.40 6.16
C PRO A 470 -6.45 12.18 4.64
N HIS A 471 -7.68 11.92 4.18
CA HIS A 471 -7.99 11.78 2.76
C HIS A 471 -7.86 13.12 2.04
N LEU A 472 -7.86 13.10 0.71
CA LEU A 472 -7.76 14.34 -0.08
C LEU A 472 -8.94 15.28 0.19
N TYR A 473 -10.17 14.75 0.26
CA TYR A 473 -11.37 15.56 0.48
C TYR A 473 -11.47 16.09 1.91
N ASP A 474 -10.93 15.37 2.90
CA ASP A 474 -10.75 15.92 4.25
C ASP A 474 -9.84 17.17 4.21
N CYS A 475 -8.76 17.12 3.42
CA CYS A 475 -7.88 18.27 3.26
C CYS A 475 -8.57 19.44 2.55
N PHE A 476 -9.58 19.21 1.70
CA PHE A 476 -10.36 20.28 1.10
C PHE A 476 -11.15 21.03 2.15
N ASN A 477 -11.76 20.32 3.11
CA ASN A 477 -12.52 20.93 4.20
C ASN A 477 -11.62 21.68 5.20
N GLU A 478 -10.36 21.30 5.28
CA GLU A 478 -9.35 21.89 6.16
C GLU A 478 -8.57 23.06 5.52
N CYS A 479 -8.92 23.51 4.30
CA CYS A 479 -8.23 24.61 3.63
C CYS A 479 -9.16 25.71 3.13
N ASP A 480 -8.60 26.91 2.95
CA ASP A 480 -9.25 28.07 2.34
C ASP A 480 -8.85 28.20 0.87
N LEU A 481 -7.63 27.82 0.53
CA LEU A 481 -7.03 27.96 -0.81
C LEU A 481 -6.40 26.64 -1.26
N LEU A 482 -6.49 26.33 -2.55
CA LEU A 482 -5.77 25.21 -3.17
C LEU A 482 -4.68 25.72 -4.13
N ILE A 483 -3.48 25.16 -4.04
CA ILE A 483 -2.47 25.23 -5.09
C ILE A 483 -2.24 23.81 -5.60
N SER A 484 -2.43 23.59 -6.90
CA SER A 484 -2.26 22.29 -7.53
C SER A 484 -1.72 22.43 -8.96
N ASP A 485 -1.58 21.29 -9.62
CA ASP A 485 -1.23 21.16 -11.02
C ASP A 485 -2.49 20.76 -11.81
N ILE A 486 -2.36 20.57 -13.13
CA ILE A 486 -3.46 20.08 -13.96
C ILE A 486 -3.83 18.66 -13.52
N SER A 487 -5.01 18.50 -12.92
CA SER A 487 -5.44 17.23 -12.34
C SER A 487 -6.93 17.19 -12.04
N SER A 488 -7.45 15.99 -11.76
CA SER A 488 -8.81 15.86 -11.23
C SER A 488 -8.94 16.49 -9.84
N VAL A 489 -7.85 16.74 -9.10
CA VAL A 489 -7.91 17.44 -7.80
C VAL A 489 -8.52 18.82 -7.96
N VAL A 490 -8.17 19.54 -9.04
CA VAL A 490 -8.74 20.86 -9.34
C VAL A 490 -10.23 20.76 -9.68
N ALA A 491 -10.59 19.82 -10.55
CA ALA A 491 -11.99 19.59 -10.90
C ALA A 491 -12.85 19.20 -9.67
N ASP A 492 -12.28 18.44 -8.74
CA ASP A 492 -12.93 18.00 -7.51
C ASP A 492 -13.07 19.13 -6.50
N PHE A 493 -12.02 19.96 -6.39
CA PHE A 493 -11.98 21.07 -5.46
C PHE A 493 -13.02 22.13 -5.78
N LEU A 494 -13.46 22.23 -7.05
CA LEU A 494 -14.58 23.08 -7.44
C LEU A 494 -15.91 22.72 -6.75
N ALA A 495 -16.06 21.52 -6.19
CA ALA A 495 -17.20 21.22 -5.31
C ALA A 495 -17.22 22.08 -4.04
N SER A 496 -16.06 22.59 -3.62
CA SER A 496 -15.95 23.53 -2.51
C SER A 496 -16.15 24.99 -2.92
N GLU A 497 -16.16 25.30 -4.22
CA GLU A 497 -16.26 26.68 -4.73
C GLU A 497 -15.18 27.65 -4.19
N LYS A 498 -14.18 27.17 -3.44
CA LYS A 498 -13.10 27.96 -2.88
C LYS A 498 -12.05 28.32 -3.93
N PRO A 499 -11.28 29.41 -3.71
CA PRO A 499 -10.27 29.82 -4.66
C PRO A 499 -9.16 28.78 -4.83
N TYR A 500 -8.73 28.59 -6.07
CA TYR A 500 -7.62 27.71 -6.40
C TYR A 500 -6.67 28.35 -7.41
N ALA A 501 -5.43 27.89 -7.39
CA ALA A 501 -4.40 28.24 -8.34
C ALA A 501 -3.81 26.98 -8.99
N VAL A 502 -3.49 27.10 -10.27
CA VAL A 502 -2.89 26.03 -11.08
C VAL A 502 -1.53 26.48 -11.57
N THR A 503 -0.51 25.65 -11.41
CA THR A 503 0.83 25.95 -11.88
C THR A 503 0.95 25.79 -13.39
N ASN A 504 1.54 26.79 -14.05
CA ASN A 504 1.83 26.81 -15.47
C ASN A 504 3.34 26.64 -15.70
N VAL A 505 3.82 25.41 -15.49
CA VAL A 505 5.25 25.07 -15.55
C VAL A 505 5.86 25.37 -16.93
N ALA A 506 5.12 25.13 -18.02
CA ALA A 506 5.64 25.34 -19.37
C ALA A 506 5.41 26.77 -19.91
N GLY A 507 4.91 27.70 -19.09
CA GLY A 507 4.76 29.11 -19.47
C GLY A 507 3.84 29.36 -20.68
N LEU A 508 2.78 28.58 -20.84
CA LEU A 508 1.82 28.81 -21.93
C LEU A 508 1.07 30.14 -21.73
N PRO A 509 0.72 30.85 -22.82
CA PRO A 509 -0.20 31.97 -22.74
C PRO A 509 -1.52 31.54 -22.08
N GLU A 510 -2.04 32.38 -21.19
CA GLU A 510 -3.23 32.10 -20.35
C GLU A 510 -4.42 31.57 -21.16
N ARG A 511 -4.77 32.25 -22.25
CA ARG A 511 -5.86 31.81 -23.14
C ARG A 511 -5.65 30.38 -23.66
N GLY A 512 -4.45 30.09 -24.17
CA GLY A 512 -4.12 28.76 -24.70
C GLY A 512 -4.09 27.68 -23.61
N PHE A 513 -3.72 28.07 -22.38
CA PHE A 513 -3.76 27.18 -21.23
C PHE A 513 -5.20 26.79 -20.87
N HIS A 514 -6.14 27.75 -20.80
CA HIS A 514 -7.55 27.46 -20.51
C HIS A 514 -8.25 26.71 -21.64
N GLU A 515 -7.95 27.02 -22.91
CA GLU A 515 -8.48 26.26 -24.05
C GLU A 515 -8.07 24.78 -24.00
N ARG A 516 -6.83 24.50 -23.56
CA ARG A 516 -6.33 23.13 -23.38
C ARG A 516 -6.83 22.47 -22.10
N TYR A 517 -6.97 23.24 -21.01
CA TYR A 517 -7.35 22.77 -19.69
C TYR A 517 -8.55 23.55 -19.13
N PRO A 518 -9.78 23.29 -19.61
CA PRO A 518 -10.97 24.04 -19.19
C PRO A 518 -11.24 24.05 -17.68
N SER A 519 -10.79 23.02 -16.95
CA SER A 519 -10.93 22.99 -15.48
C SER A 519 -10.18 24.10 -14.76
N THR A 520 -9.32 24.87 -15.44
CA THR A 520 -8.52 25.93 -14.84
C THR A 520 -9.08 27.33 -15.07
N GLU A 521 -10.15 27.48 -15.87
CA GLU A 521 -10.73 28.77 -16.30
C GLU A 521 -11.14 29.69 -15.15
N ALA A 522 -11.46 29.14 -13.98
CA ALA A 522 -11.90 29.90 -12.82
C ALA A 522 -10.88 29.88 -11.66
N GLY A 523 -9.61 29.65 -11.96
CA GLY A 523 -8.50 29.69 -11.02
C GLY A 523 -7.33 30.54 -11.50
N VAL A 524 -6.44 30.91 -10.58
CA VAL A 524 -5.26 31.73 -10.90
C VAL A 524 -4.16 30.87 -11.51
N LEU A 525 -3.53 31.33 -12.60
CA LEU A 525 -2.34 30.68 -13.15
C LEU A 525 -1.07 31.20 -12.46
N ILE A 526 -0.28 30.29 -11.91
CA ILE A 526 1.02 30.61 -11.30
C ILE A 526 2.14 30.13 -12.23
N GLY A 527 2.88 31.06 -12.83
CA GLY A 527 4.08 30.75 -13.63
C GLY A 527 5.30 30.44 -12.76
N GLU A 528 6.40 30.01 -13.39
CA GLU A 528 7.64 29.66 -12.68
C GLU A 528 8.26 30.83 -11.89
N ASP A 529 7.93 32.08 -12.23
CA ASP A 529 8.36 33.27 -11.50
C ASP A 529 7.62 33.47 -10.17
N LEU A 530 6.49 32.78 -9.97
CA LEU A 530 5.55 32.93 -8.85
C LEU A 530 4.92 34.33 -8.74
N ALA A 531 4.92 35.14 -9.81
CA ALA A 531 4.47 36.53 -9.76
C ALA A 531 3.01 36.68 -9.28
N ALA A 532 2.14 35.74 -9.67
CA ALA A 532 0.73 35.74 -9.29
C ALA A 532 0.46 35.20 -7.87
N LEU A 533 1.46 34.62 -7.18
CA LEU A 533 1.25 33.95 -5.91
C LEU A 533 0.78 34.90 -4.80
N ALA A 534 1.43 36.06 -4.65
CA ALA A 534 1.03 37.04 -3.62
C ALA A 534 -0.41 37.54 -3.84
N GLY A 535 -0.75 37.88 -5.09
CA GLY A 535 -2.11 38.30 -5.45
C GLY A 535 -3.16 37.21 -5.21
N PHE A 536 -2.81 35.93 -5.44
CA PHE A 536 -3.69 34.80 -5.12
C PHE A 536 -3.89 34.61 -3.61
N LEU A 537 -2.83 34.80 -2.82
CA LEU A 537 -2.88 34.62 -1.37
C LEU A 537 -3.66 35.75 -0.71
N ASP A 538 -3.46 37.00 -1.12
CA ASP A 538 -3.97 38.19 -0.41
C ASP A 538 -5.10 38.95 -1.11
N GLY A 539 -5.28 38.75 -2.42
CA GLY A 539 -6.23 39.49 -3.22
C GLY A 539 -7.69 39.12 -2.96
N GLU A 540 -8.59 39.97 -3.46
CA GLU A 540 -10.02 39.68 -3.49
C GLU A 540 -10.34 38.53 -4.47
N ASP A 541 -11.31 37.71 -4.08
CA ASP A 541 -11.76 36.59 -4.89
C ASP A 541 -12.72 37.02 -6.01
N THR A 542 -12.14 37.52 -7.10
CA THR A 542 -12.88 37.99 -8.28
C THR A 542 -13.45 36.86 -9.14
N LEU A 543 -13.01 35.61 -8.92
CA LEU A 543 -13.38 34.44 -9.74
C LEU A 543 -14.50 33.59 -9.13
N ALA A 544 -15.07 33.97 -7.98
CA ALA A 544 -16.14 33.22 -7.30
C ALA A 544 -17.32 32.86 -8.23
N ARG A 545 -17.85 33.84 -8.97
CA ARG A 545 -18.97 33.60 -9.91
C ARG A 545 -18.59 32.68 -11.07
N ALA A 546 -17.36 32.81 -11.57
CA ALA A 546 -16.85 31.92 -12.62
C ALA A 546 -16.72 30.48 -12.11
N ARG A 547 -16.32 30.28 -10.84
CA ARG A 547 -16.21 28.94 -10.23
C ARG A 547 -17.56 28.25 -10.08
N ILE A 548 -18.64 28.95 -9.73
CA ILE A 548 -19.99 28.36 -9.65
C ILE A 548 -20.43 27.84 -11.03
N LYS A 549 -20.20 28.63 -12.09
CA LYS A 549 -20.51 28.23 -13.46
C LYS A 549 -19.65 27.03 -13.89
N LEU A 550 -18.35 27.08 -13.61
CA LEU A 550 -17.41 26.01 -13.97
C LEU A 550 -17.71 24.72 -13.21
N ARG A 551 -18.09 24.80 -11.93
CA ARG A 551 -18.54 23.66 -11.12
C ARG A 551 -19.70 22.94 -11.81
N SER A 552 -20.72 23.68 -12.26
CA SER A 552 -21.88 23.11 -12.95
C SER A 552 -21.49 22.43 -14.28
N TYR A 553 -20.55 23.03 -15.02
CA TYR A 553 -20.04 22.46 -16.27
C TYR A 553 -19.21 21.19 -16.03
N LEU A 554 -18.39 21.14 -14.98
CA LEU A 554 -17.54 19.99 -14.67
C LEU A 554 -18.27 18.85 -13.97
N LEU A 555 -19.15 19.15 -13.02
CA LEU A 555 -19.75 18.18 -12.08
C LEU A 555 -21.25 17.94 -12.30
N GLY A 556 -21.85 18.65 -13.26
CA GLY A 556 -23.29 18.64 -13.51
C GLY A 556 -24.08 19.53 -12.53
N PRO A 557 -25.42 19.48 -12.58
CA PRO A 557 -26.26 20.36 -11.75
C PRO A 557 -26.11 20.07 -10.25
N GLU A 558 -26.59 20.97 -9.41
CA GLU A 558 -26.62 20.75 -7.96
C GLU A 558 -27.78 19.85 -7.53
N TYR A 559 -28.94 19.97 -8.20
CA TYR A 559 -30.14 19.19 -7.93
C TYR A 559 -30.66 18.46 -9.19
N PRO A 560 -31.05 17.16 -9.10
CA PRO A 560 -30.84 16.29 -7.94
C PRO A 560 -29.34 16.05 -7.70
N ASP A 561 -28.96 15.69 -6.47
CA ASP A 561 -27.55 15.52 -6.10
C ASP A 561 -26.86 14.39 -6.89
N ALA A 562 -25.53 14.35 -6.82
CA ALA A 562 -24.72 13.40 -7.59
C ALA A 562 -24.96 11.93 -7.22
N LEU A 563 -25.29 11.60 -5.97
CA LEU A 563 -25.62 10.22 -5.60
C LEU A 563 -26.95 9.82 -6.23
N THR A 564 -27.96 10.68 -6.14
CA THR A 564 -29.26 10.45 -6.76
C THR A 564 -29.13 10.27 -8.28
N ARG A 565 -28.31 11.09 -8.96
CA ARG A 565 -28.04 10.91 -10.40
C ARG A 565 -27.30 9.61 -10.71
N PHE A 566 -26.31 9.24 -9.89
CA PHE A 566 -25.57 8.00 -10.06
C PHE A 566 -26.48 6.78 -9.88
N ASP A 567 -27.31 6.76 -8.84
CA ASP A 567 -28.26 5.68 -8.58
C ASP A 567 -29.32 5.59 -9.69
N ALA A 568 -29.83 6.72 -10.19
CA ALA A 568 -30.72 6.74 -11.35
C ALA A 568 -30.06 6.16 -12.62
N ALA A 569 -28.77 6.41 -12.84
CA ALA A 569 -28.03 5.80 -13.94
C ALA A 569 -27.82 4.29 -13.75
N VAL A 570 -27.62 3.83 -12.51
CA VAL A 570 -27.64 2.40 -12.18
C VAL A 570 -29.01 1.83 -12.52
N GLU A 571 -30.10 2.38 -12.00
CA GLU A 571 -31.46 1.89 -12.23
C GLU A 571 -31.84 1.83 -13.71
N ARG A 572 -31.42 2.82 -14.51
CA ARG A 572 -31.61 2.85 -15.98
C ARG A 572 -31.11 1.56 -16.65
N VAL A 573 -29.93 1.09 -16.26
CA VAL A 573 -29.34 -0.14 -16.80
C VAL A 573 -30.23 -1.37 -16.50
N PHE A 574 -30.94 -1.35 -15.37
CA PHE A 574 -31.83 -2.45 -14.96
C PHE A 574 -33.23 -2.36 -15.56
N SER A 575 -33.72 -1.16 -15.88
CA SER A 575 -35.01 -0.96 -16.58
C SER A 575 -34.93 -1.24 -18.08
N GLY A 576 -33.72 -1.35 -18.66
CA GLY A 576 -33.54 -1.61 -20.09
C GLY A 576 -33.87 -0.41 -20.99
N SER A 577 -33.86 0.78 -20.40
CA SER A 577 -34.20 2.07 -21.03
C SER A 577 -32.99 2.85 -21.50
#